data_AF-A0A5C5XB54-F1
#
_entry.id   AF-A0A5C5XB54-F1
#
_cell.length_a   1.000
_cell.length_b   1.000
_cell.length_c   1.000
_cell.angle_alpha   90.00
_cell.angle_beta   90.00
_cell.angle_gamma   90.00
#
_symmetry.space_group_name_H-M   'P 1'
#
loop_
_entity.id
_entity.type
_entity.pdbx_description
1 polymer ?
#
loop_
_entity_poly.entity_id
_entity_poly.type
_entity_poly.pdbx_seq_one_letter_code
_entity_poly.pdbx_strand_id
1 'polypeptide(L)'
;MWPFGSKDWNIVGIMFEKPDSYSINANRAKGKLADSVKTRVRIHDRTILWVIYNQKGSIIESGQGNGIHHVPQDTVKQLQKILHTNVSIREILKMLESGQTPKAAKKLIWSGYPKKKTVQDSDI
;
A
#
# COMPACT_ATOMS: atom_id res chain seq x y z
N MET A 1 13.09 -32.98 8.11
CA MET A 1 12.91 -32.15 6.90
C MET A 1 11.92 -31.03 7.23
N TRP A 2 12.37 -29.78 7.28
CA TRP A 2 11.46 -28.63 7.47
C TRP A 2 11.06 -28.08 6.09
N PRO A 3 9.76 -27.98 5.75
CA PRO A 3 9.35 -27.32 4.53
C PRO A 3 9.28 -25.81 4.78
N PHE A 4 10.43 -25.14 4.89
CA PHE A 4 10.46 -23.68 4.78
C PHE A 4 10.37 -23.34 3.29
N GLY A 5 9.15 -23.39 2.74
CA GLY A 5 8.85 -22.71 1.49
C GLY A 5 9.39 -21.30 1.60
N SER A 6 10.34 -20.93 0.73
CA SER A 6 11.01 -19.65 0.83
C SER A 6 9.97 -18.54 0.65
N LYS A 7 9.66 -17.80 1.72
CA LYS A 7 8.84 -16.59 1.63
C LYS A 7 9.47 -15.71 0.54
N ASP A 8 8.74 -15.42 -0.52
CA ASP A 8 9.11 -14.48 -1.58
C ASP A 8 7.89 -13.59 -1.83
N TRP A 9 7.90 -12.43 -1.19
CA TRP A 9 6.70 -11.60 -1.04
C TRP A 9 6.91 -10.23 -1.66
N ASN A 10 5.85 -9.73 -2.28
CA ASN A 10 5.73 -8.33 -2.66
C ASN A 10 4.95 -7.62 -1.54
N ILE A 11 5.65 -6.84 -0.74
CA ILE A 11 5.12 -6.14 0.43
C ILE A 11 4.84 -4.70 0.02
N VAL A 12 3.59 -4.30 0.08
CA VAL A 12 3.08 -3.02 -0.41
C VAL A 12 2.48 -2.23 0.76
N GLY A 13 2.90 -0.98 0.93
CA GLY A 13 2.30 -0.01 1.84
C GLY A 13 1.63 1.11 1.06
N ILE A 14 0.37 1.39 1.38
CA ILE A 14 -0.33 2.60 0.95
C ILE A 14 -0.08 3.66 2.02
N MET A 15 0.57 4.76 1.63
CA MET A 15 0.99 5.80 2.54
C MET A 15 0.24 7.11 2.32
N PHE A 16 -0.05 7.80 3.41
CA PHE A 16 -0.50 9.18 3.41
C PHE A 16 0.68 10.13 3.21
N GLU A 17 0.60 11.03 2.24
CA GLU A 17 1.63 12.07 2.05
C GLU A 17 1.16 13.42 2.62
N LYS A 18 -0.06 13.81 2.25
CA LYS A 18 -0.75 15.05 2.63
C LYS A 18 -2.25 14.85 2.42
N PRO A 19 -3.12 15.75 2.91
CA PRO A 19 -4.56 15.66 2.64
C PRO A 19 -4.81 15.40 1.14
N ASP A 20 -5.64 14.40 0.86
CA ASP A 20 -6.04 13.96 -0.47
C ASP A 20 -4.90 13.43 -1.38
N SER A 21 -3.75 13.07 -0.82
CA SER A 21 -2.63 12.51 -1.58
C SER A 21 -2.07 11.25 -0.94
N TYR A 22 -2.12 10.17 -1.72
CA TYR A 22 -1.65 8.85 -1.30
C TYR A 22 -0.57 8.33 -2.25
N SER A 23 0.39 7.62 -1.68
CA SER A 23 1.45 6.93 -2.41
C SER A 23 1.42 5.44 -2.11
N ILE A 24 2.06 4.67 -2.97
CA ILE A 24 2.30 3.24 -2.85
C ILE A 24 3.80 3.07 -2.77
N ASN A 25 4.28 2.42 -1.70
CA ASN A 25 5.66 1.99 -1.56
C ASN A 25 5.70 0.46 -1.48
N ALA A 26 6.48 -0.17 -2.35
CA ALA A 26 6.53 -1.61 -2.47
C ALA A 26 7.96 -2.15 -2.42
N ASN A 27 8.12 -3.31 -1.80
CA ASN A 27 9.38 -4.02 -1.67
C ASN A 27 9.15 -5.51 -1.99
N ARG A 28 9.99 -6.09 -2.84
CA ARG A 28 10.11 -7.55 -2.95
C ARG A 28 11.15 -8.03 -1.94
N ALA A 29 10.77 -8.96 -1.07
CA ALA A 29 11.65 -9.45 -0.02
C ALA A 29 11.48 -10.95 0.23
N LYS A 30 12.58 -11.60 0.64
CA LYS A 30 12.63 -13.05 0.85
C LYS A 30 13.00 -13.45 2.28
N GLY A 31 12.52 -14.61 2.73
CA GLY A 31 12.88 -15.20 4.03
C GLY A 31 12.72 -14.23 5.21
N LYS A 32 13.74 -14.15 6.08
CA LYS A 32 13.74 -13.26 7.26
C LYS A 32 13.65 -11.77 6.90
N LEU A 33 14.15 -11.38 5.73
CA LEU A 33 14.03 -9.99 5.25
C LEU A 33 12.56 -9.64 4.98
N ALA A 34 11.76 -10.59 4.48
CA ALA A 34 10.33 -10.38 4.24
C ALA A 34 9.59 -10.04 5.54
N ASP A 35 9.86 -10.77 6.61
CA ASP A 35 9.28 -10.48 7.93
C ASP A 35 9.72 -9.11 8.46
N SER A 36 11.00 -8.75 8.28
CA SER A 36 11.53 -7.45 8.69
C SER A 36 10.90 -6.29 7.93
N VAL A 37 10.75 -6.42 6.61
CA VAL A 37 10.13 -5.41 5.75
C VAL A 37 8.64 -5.27 6.06
N LYS A 38 7.93 -6.39 6.25
CA LYS A 38 6.53 -6.40 6.69
C LYS A 38 6.36 -5.59 7.97
N THR A 39 7.15 -5.88 9.00
CA THR A 39 7.09 -5.17 10.28
C THR A 39 7.32 -3.67 10.10
N ARG A 40 8.37 -3.28 9.35
CA ARG A 40 8.66 -1.86 9.08
C ARG A 40 7.52 -1.15 8.35
N VAL A 41 6.93 -1.77 7.33
CA VAL A 41 5.82 -1.17 6.59
C VAL A 41 4.59 -1.01 7.49
N ARG A 42 4.28 -2.02 8.32
CA ARG A 42 3.13 -2.00 9.24
C ARG A 42 3.23 -0.87 10.27
N ILE A 43 4.41 -0.66 10.86
CA ILE A 43 4.61 0.33 11.93
C ILE A 43 4.96 1.72 11.42
N HIS A 44 5.15 1.91 10.12
CA HIS A 44 5.51 3.21 9.58
C HIS A 44 4.35 4.20 9.74
N ASP A 45 4.63 5.37 10.33
CA ASP A 45 3.61 6.35 10.76
C ASP A 45 2.68 6.80 9.65
N ARG A 46 3.17 6.82 8.40
CA ARG A 46 2.37 7.22 7.24
C ARG A 46 1.60 6.08 6.57
N THR A 47 1.84 4.81 6.94
CA THR A 47 1.17 3.67 6.31
C THR A 47 -0.28 3.58 6.78
N ILE A 48 -1.22 3.77 5.87
CA ILE A 48 -2.65 3.61 6.12
C ILE A 48 -3.03 2.13 6.03
N LEU A 49 -2.63 1.47 4.95
CA LEU A 49 -2.86 0.06 4.70
C LEU A 49 -1.56 -0.61 4.26
N TRP A 50 -1.39 -1.86 4.62
CA TRP A 50 -0.33 -2.71 4.09
C TRP A 50 -0.91 -4.01 3.57
N VAL A 51 -0.26 -4.55 2.55
CA VAL A 51 -0.69 -5.77 1.86
C VAL A 51 0.54 -6.57 1.43
N ILE A 52 0.46 -7.88 1.58
CA ILE A 52 1.46 -8.83 1.14
C ILE A 52 0.87 -9.62 -0.01
N TYR A 53 1.55 -9.59 -1.15
CA TYR A 53 1.22 -10.40 -2.32
C TYR A 53 2.25 -11.52 -2.50
N ASN A 54 1.79 -12.67 -3.00
CA ASN A 54 2.69 -13.68 -3.57
C ASN A 54 3.24 -13.20 -4.93
N GLN A 55 4.14 -13.98 -5.53
CA GLN A 55 4.70 -13.69 -6.87
C GLN A 55 3.72 -13.89 -8.04
N LYS A 56 2.47 -14.29 -7.74
CA LYS A 56 1.36 -14.39 -8.72
C LYS A 56 0.36 -13.25 -8.56
N GLY A 57 0.67 -12.24 -7.74
CA GLY A 57 -0.21 -11.10 -7.47
C GLY A 57 -1.44 -11.42 -6.61
N SER A 58 -1.50 -12.57 -5.94
CA SER A 58 -2.58 -12.87 -4.99
C SER A 58 -2.23 -12.34 -3.60
N ILE A 59 -3.22 -11.76 -2.90
CA ILE A 59 -3.06 -11.32 -1.51
C ILE A 59 -2.88 -12.54 -0.61
N ILE A 60 -1.82 -12.53 0.18
CA ILE A 60 -1.56 -13.47 1.27
C ILE A 60 -2.14 -12.91 2.57
N GLU A 61 -1.91 -11.63 2.81
CA GLU A 61 -2.24 -10.96 4.07
C GLU A 61 -2.39 -9.46 3.83
N SER A 62 -3.27 -8.80 4.58
CA SER A 62 -3.41 -7.35 4.55
C SER A 62 -3.88 -6.82 5.89
N GLY A 63 -3.62 -5.55 6.17
CA GLY A 63 -4.10 -4.92 7.39
C GLY A 63 -3.97 -3.41 7.37
N GLN A 64 -4.41 -2.80 8.47
CA GLN A 64 -4.22 -1.38 8.75
C GLN A 64 -2.81 -1.13 9.31
N GLY A 65 -2.24 0.02 8.96
CA GLY A 65 -1.00 0.53 9.53
C GLY A 65 -1.25 1.67 10.52
N ASN A 66 -0.17 2.24 11.07
CA ASN A 66 -0.27 3.31 12.07
C ASN A 66 -0.88 4.61 11.54
N GLY A 67 -0.81 4.86 10.23
CA GLY A 67 -1.28 6.08 9.60
C GLY A 67 -2.79 6.18 9.39
N ILE A 68 -3.58 5.19 9.83
CA ILE A 68 -5.05 5.22 9.68
C ILE A 68 -5.69 6.44 10.34
N HIS A 69 -5.09 6.97 11.41
CA HIS A 69 -5.64 8.11 12.15
C HIS A 69 -5.53 9.44 11.39
N HIS A 70 -4.71 9.49 10.34
CA HIS A 70 -4.56 10.67 9.49
C HIS A 70 -5.61 10.76 8.38
N VAL A 71 -6.50 9.77 8.26
CA VAL A 71 -7.48 9.69 7.18
C VAL A 71 -8.87 9.33 7.68
N PRO A 72 -9.94 9.81 7.01
CA PRO A 72 -11.30 9.39 7.34
C PRO A 72 -11.49 7.87 7.22
N GLN A 73 -12.27 7.29 8.13
CA GLN A 73 -12.52 5.84 8.15
C GLN A 73 -13.16 5.33 6.85
N ASP A 74 -14.01 6.14 6.21
CA ASP A 74 -14.61 5.78 4.93
C ASP A 74 -13.59 5.71 3.79
N THR A 75 -12.58 6.59 3.81
CA THR A 75 -11.42 6.50 2.90
C THR A 75 -10.69 5.18 3.11
N VAL A 76 -10.44 4.76 4.36
CA VAL A 76 -9.79 3.48 4.66
C VAL A 76 -10.59 2.30 4.09
N LYS A 77 -11.91 2.28 4.30
CA LYS A 77 -12.80 1.23 3.76
C LYS A 77 -12.76 1.17 2.24
N GLN A 78 -12.76 2.31 1.56
CA GLN A 78 -12.67 2.34 0.10
C GLN A 78 -11.29 1.90 -0.40
N LEU A 79 -10.21 2.33 0.27
CA LEU A 79 -8.84 1.89 -0.05
C LEU A 79 -8.69 0.36 0.09
N GLN A 80 -9.33 -0.27 1.09
CA GLN A 80 -9.34 -1.72 1.25
C GLN A 80 -10.02 -2.44 0.07
N LYS A 81 -11.11 -1.88 -0.47
CA LYS A 81 -11.84 -2.47 -1.61
C LYS A 81 -11.03 -2.49 -2.91
N ILE A 82 -10.13 -1.52 -3.10
CA ILE A 82 -9.38 -1.38 -4.35
C ILE A 82 -8.08 -2.18 -4.39
N LEU A 83 -7.68 -2.86 -3.30
CA LEU A 83 -6.39 -3.56 -3.21
C LEU A 83 -6.16 -4.55 -4.36
N HIS A 84 -7.21 -5.26 -4.79
CA HIS A 84 -7.12 -6.25 -5.88
C HIS A 84 -7.22 -5.67 -7.30
N THR A 85 -7.80 -4.48 -7.44
CA THR A 85 -8.28 -3.97 -8.73
C THR A 85 -7.59 -2.69 -9.17
N ASN A 86 -6.92 -1.98 -8.25
CA ASN A 86 -6.29 -0.70 -8.55
C ASN A 86 -5.15 -0.85 -9.57
N VAL A 87 -5.17 0.00 -10.59
CA VAL A 87 -4.15 0.00 -11.66
C VAL A 87 -2.75 0.29 -11.13
N SER A 88 -2.59 1.25 -10.23
CA SER A 88 -1.28 1.63 -9.69
C SER A 88 -0.66 0.51 -8.84
N ILE A 89 -1.48 -0.27 -8.13
CA ILE A 89 -1.02 -1.47 -7.42
C ILE A 89 -0.57 -2.54 -8.41
N ARG A 90 -1.35 -2.82 -9.47
CA ARG A 90 -0.97 -3.81 -10.49
C ARG A 90 0.32 -3.44 -11.21
N GLU A 91 0.50 -2.16 -11.52
CA GLU A 91 1.71 -1.66 -12.16
C GLU A 91 2.94 -1.82 -11.25
N ILE A 92 2.83 -1.49 -9.96
CA ILE A 92 3.96 -1.63 -9.04
C ILE A 92 4.34 -3.11 -8.83
N LEU A 93 3.34 -4.01 -8.79
CA LEU A 93 3.58 -5.45 -8.72
C LEU A 93 4.33 -5.95 -9.96
N LYS A 94 3.91 -5.53 -11.17
CA LYS A 94 4.63 -5.85 -12.41
C LYS A 94 6.08 -5.37 -12.40
N MET A 95 6.34 -4.17 -11.85
CA MET A 95 7.72 -3.65 -11.72
C MET A 95 8.57 -4.55 -10.82
N LEU A 96 8.03 -5.02 -9.68
CA LEU A 96 8.73 -5.93 -8.78
C LEU A 96 8.91 -7.34 -9.36
N GLU A 97 7.92 -7.82 -10.10
CA GLU A 97 7.94 -9.13 -10.77
C GLU A 97 8.96 -9.18 -11.90
N SER A 98 9.15 -8.07 -12.63
CA SER A 98 10.17 -7.95 -13.70
C SER A 98 11.60 -8.16 -13.20
N GLY A 99 11.84 -8.06 -11.89
CA GLY A 99 13.16 -8.23 -11.28
C GLY A 99 14.13 -7.06 -11.52
N GLN A 100 13.70 -6.01 -12.24
CA GLN A 100 14.55 -4.84 -12.53
C GLN A 100 14.89 -4.06 -11.25
N THR A 101 13.98 -4.03 -10.27
CA THR A 101 14.22 -3.38 -8.98
C THR A 101 13.55 -4.16 -7.84
N PRO A 102 14.22 -4.33 -6.68
CA PRO A 102 13.60 -4.91 -5.50
C PRO A 102 12.66 -3.94 -4.77
N LYS A 103 12.64 -2.65 -5.16
CA LYS A 103 11.83 -1.60 -4.53
C LYS A 103 11.22 -0.68 -5.58
N ALA A 104 9.98 -0.27 -5.35
CA ALA A 104 9.31 0.67 -6.23
C ALA A 104 8.39 1.58 -5.43
N ALA A 105 8.20 2.81 -5.91
CA ALA A 105 7.28 3.77 -5.36
C ALA A 105 6.44 4.39 -6.48
N LYS A 106 5.14 4.62 -6.25
CA LYS A 106 4.27 5.29 -7.20
C LYS A 106 3.18 6.07 -6.49
N LYS A 107 2.67 7.13 -7.10
CA LYS A 107 1.44 7.78 -6.63
C LYS A 107 0.27 6.78 -6.78
N LEU A 108 -0.56 6.64 -5.75
CA LEU A 108 -1.80 5.86 -5.85
C LEU A 108 -2.81 6.70 -6.62
N ILE A 109 -3.28 6.22 -7.78
CA ILE A 109 -4.35 6.86 -8.54
C ILE A 109 -5.65 6.08 -8.30
N TRP A 110 -6.70 6.74 -7.80
CA TRP A 110 -7.99 6.11 -7.50
C TRP A 110 -9.12 7.15 -7.52
N SER A 111 -10.38 6.72 -7.66
CA SER A 111 -11.53 7.64 -7.77
C SER A 111 -12.10 8.11 -6.43
N GLY A 112 -11.66 7.53 -5.31
CA GLY A 112 -12.20 7.79 -3.97
C GLY A 112 -11.50 8.91 -3.18
N TYR A 113 -10.72 9.77 -3.84
CA TYR A 113 -10.11 10.91 -3.14
C TYR A 113 -11.19 11.75 -2.46
N PRO A 114 -10.96 12.22 -1.22
CA PRO A 114 -11.91 13.09 -0.56
C PRO A 114 -12.19 14.31 -1.43
N LYS A 115 -13.46 14.68 -1.56
CA LYS A 115 -13.84 15.90 -2.26
C LYS A 115 -13.25 17.06 -1.46
N LYS A 116 -12.44 17.91 -2.10
CA LYS A 116 -12.03 19.17 -1.49
C LYS A 116 -13.30 19.90 -1.06
N LYS A 117 -13.38 20.30 0.21
CA LYS A 117 -14.36 21.30 0.61
C LYS A 117 -14.00 22.56 -0.16
N THR A 118 -14.78 22.91 -1.17
CA THR A 118 -14.70 24.23 -1.78
C THR A 118 -14.94 25.20 -0.64
N VAL A 119 -13.92 25.97 -0.26
CA VAL A 119 -14.13 27.13 0.60
C VAL A 119 -15.01 28.05 -0.24
N GLN A 120 -16.28 28.10 0.13
CA GLN A 120 -17.24 29.01 -0.45
C GLN A 120 -16.81 30.38 0.07
N ASP A 121 -16.11 31.14 -0.77
CA ASP A 121 -15.93 32.59 -0.58
C ASP A 121 -17.33 33.22 -0.62
N SER A 122 -17.94 33.32 0.55
CA SER A 122 -19.05 34.21 0.83
C SER A 122 -18.74 34.83 2.19
N ASP A 123 -18.23 36.06 2.15
CA ASP A 123 -18.78 37.21 2.86
C ASP A 123 -17.76 38.37 2.87
N ILE A 124 -17.83 39.22 1.85
CA ILE A 124 -17.59 40.68 1.96
C ILE A 124 -18.82 41.36 1.39
#